data_AF-A0A946HKN4-F1
#
_entry.id   AF-A0A946HKN4-F1
#
_cell.length_a   1.000
_cell.length_b   1.000
_cell.length_c   1.000
_cell.angle_alpha   90.00
_cell.angle_beta   90.00
_cell.angle_gamma   90.00
#
_symmetry.space_group_name_H-M   'P 1'
#
loop_
_entity.id
_entity.type
_entity.pdbx_description
1 polymer ?
#
loop_
_entity_poly.entity_id
_entity_poly.type
_entity_poly.pdbx_seq_one_letter_code
_entity_poly.pdbx_strand_id
1 'polypeptide(L)' 'GTPPGVGMGQKPETYLKPGDVIELEIEGLGKQRQNVGASE' A
#
# COMPACT_ATOMS: atom_id res chain seq x y z
N GLY A 1 -2.39 13.08 -5.94
CA GLY A 1 -2.97 11.85 -6.53
C GLY A 1 -1.95 10.73 -6.47
N THR A 2 -2.36 9.48 -6.60
CA THR A 2 -1.46 8.32 -6.56
C THR A 2 -0.97 7.97 -7.96
N PRO A 3 0.35 7.70 -8.17
CA PRO A 3 0.86 7.22 -9.45
C PRO A 3 0.24 5.88 -9.89
N PRO A 4 0.42 5.45 -11.15
CA PRO A 4 0.04 4.11 -11.61
C PRO A 4 0.69 3.00 -10.78
N GLY A 5 0.03 1.83 -10.71
CA GLY A 5 0.54 0.65 -10.00
C GLY A 5 -0.31 0.20 -8.81
N VAL A 6 -1.38 0.94 -8.48
CA VAL A 6 -2.35 0.50 -7.47
C VAL A 6 -2.94 -0.86 -7.85
N GLY A 7 -3.21 -1.69 -6.85
CA GLY A 7 -3.60 -3.09 -7.03
C GLY A 7 -4.86 -3.31 -7.87
N MET A 8 -5.82 -2.37 -7.81
CA MET A 8 -7.04 -2.36 -8.66
C MET A 8 -6.73 -2.26 -10.17
N GLY A 9 -5.56 -1.76 -10.55
CA GLY A 9 -5.13 -1.65 -11.96
C GLY A 9 -4.31 -2.84 -12.46
N GLN A 10 -4.01 -3.83 -11.61
CA GLN A 10 -3.19 -4.99 -11.96
C GLN A 10 -4.05 -6.13 -12.55
N LYS A 11 -3.42 -7.08 -13.25
CA LYS A 11 -4.08 -8.29 -13.79
C LYS A 11 -3.28 -9.54 -13.38
N PRO A 12 -3.77 -10.37 -12.44
CA PRO A 12 -5.03 -10.19 -11.68
C PRO A 12 -4.98 -8.98 -10.74
N GLU A 13 -6.15 -8.48 -10.36
CA GLU A 13 -6.26 -7.43 -9.33
C GLU A 13 -5.70 -7.96 -8.01
N THR A 14 -4.99 -7.11 -7.28
CA THR A 14 -4.35 -7.47 -6.01
C THR A 14 -4.77 -6.49 -4.93
N TYR A 15 -5.17 -7.01 -3.76
CA TYR A 15 -5.60 -6.21 -2.61
C TYR A 15 -4.79 -6.60 -1.37
N LEU A 16 -4.70 -5.65 -0.42
CA LEU A 16 -4.02 -5.85 0.85
C LEU A 16 -4.72 -6.91 1.69
N LYS A 17 -3.93 -7.64 2.47
CA LYS A 17 -4.37 -8.69 3.38
C LYS A 17 -3.88 -8.39 4.80
N PRO A 18 -4.56 -8.88 5.84
CA PRO A 18 -4.04 -8.82 7.19
C PRO A 18 -2.63 -9.41 7.28
N GLY A 19 -1.72 -8.67 7.91
CA GLY A 19 -0.30 -9.02 8.01
C GLY A 19 0.59 -8.37 6.94
N ASP A 20 0.04 -7.79 5.88
CA ASP A 20 0.83 -7.03 4.91
C ASP A 20 1.45 -5.77 5.55
N VAL A 21 2.60 -5.37 5.04
CA VAL A 21 3.29 -4.14 5.43
C VAL A 21 3.34 -3.20 4.23
N ILE A 22 2.89 -1.95 4.42
CA ILE A 22 2.95 -0.91 3.40
C ILE A 22 4.05 0.07 3.76
N GLU A 23 4.95 0.33 2.82
CA GLU A 23 5.99 1.35 2.94
C GLU A 23 5.83 2.40 1.84
N LEU A 24 5.87 3.67 2.23
CA LEU A 24 5.81 4.81 1.32
C LEU A 24 6.95 5.77 1.64
N GLU A 25 7.48 6.40 0.60
CA GLU A 25 8.51 7.42 0.70
C GLU A 25 8.22 8.54 -0.29
N ILE A 26 8.43 9.78 0.16
CA ILE A 26 8.55 10.94 -0.73
C ILE A 26 9.86 11.63 -0.37
N GLU A 27 10.71 11.81 -1.37
CA GLU A 27 11.99 12.51 -1.21
C GLU A 27 11.77 13.89 -0.59
N GLY A 28 12.54 14.22 0.44
CA GLY A 28 12.44 15.48 1.18
C GLY A 28 11.26 15.59 2.16
N LEU A 29 10.30 14.66 2.16
CA LEU A 29 9.17 14.64 3.11
C LEU A 29 9.25 13.48 4.11
N GLY A 30 9.95 12.40 3.75
CA GLY A 30 10.23 11.27 4.64
C GLY A 30 9.48 10.00 4.27
N LYS A 31 9.34 9.11 5.27
CA LYS A 31 8.87 7.73 5.11
C LYS A 31 7.70 7.42 6.02
N GLN A 32 6.77 6.58 5.55
CA GLN A 32 5.66 6.06 6.31
C GLN A 32 5.63 4.53 6.20
N ARG A 33 5.41 3.86 7.34
CA ARG A 33 5.25 2.40 7.43
C ARG A 33 3.96 2.05 8.16
N GLN A 34 3.17 1.14 7.59
CA GLN A 34 1.86 0.73 8.12
C GLN A 34 1.76 -0.80 8.11
N ASN A 35 1.26 -1.39 9.20
CA ASN A 35 0.93 -2.81 9.24
C ASN A 35 -0.59 -2.96 9.02
N VAL A 36 -1.00 -3.79 8.07
CA VAL A 36 -2.41 -4.03 7.75
C VAL A 36 -3.01 -4.98 8.79
N GLY A 37 -4.03 -4.51 9.51
CA GLY A 37 -4.83 -5.33 10.43
C GLY A 37 -6.09 -5.90 9.77
N ALA A 38 -6.73 -6.85 10.43
CA ALA A 38 -8.12 -7.20 10.14
C ALA A 38 -9.05 -6.28 10.93
N SER A 39 -10.19 -5.91 10.36
CA SER A 39 -11.30 -5.36 11.13
C SER A 39 -11.98 -6.51 11.90
N GLU A 40 -12.43 -6.23 13.12
CA GLU A 40 -13.32 -7.12 13.88
C GLU A 40 -14.72 -7.18 13.26
#